data_AF-A0A6G3ZRE5-F1
#
_entry.id   AF-A0A6G3ZRE5-F1
#
_cell.length_a   1.000
_cell.length_b   1.000
_cell.length_c   1.000
_cell.angle_alpha   90.00
_cell.angle_beta   90.00
_cell.angle_gamma   90.00
#
_symmetry.space_group_name_H-M   'P 1'
#
loop_
_entity.id
_entity.type
_entity.pdbx_description
1 polymer ?
#
loop_
_entity_poly.entity_id
_entity_poly.type
_entity_poly.pdbx_seq_one_letter_code
_entity_poly.pdbx_strand_id
1 'polypeptide(L)' 'MSKLYAIDLAKKLYRENNKSYYVIQEPETDEFNVVDKDELVKKNLNRYVIFSIETD' A
#
# COMPACT_ATOMS: atom_id res chain seq x y z
N MET A 1 2.09 11.23 6.36
CA MET A 1 1.24 11.26 5.13
C MET A 1 -0.24 11.09 5.52
N SER A 2 -1.25 11.54 4.76
CA SER A 2 -2.68 11.28 5.11
C SER A 2 -3.19 9.99 4.45
N LYS A 3 -4.15 9.30 5.09
CA LYS A 3 -4.77 8.06 4.57
C LYS A 3 -5.32 8.23 3.15
N LEU A 4 -6.04 9.31 2.89
CA LEU A 4 -6.64 9.58 1.58
C LEU A 4 -5.56 9.77 0.52
N TYR A 5 -4.50 10.51 0.87
CA TYR A 5 -3.38 10.72 -0.04
C TYR A 5 -2.65 9.41 -0.38
N ALA A 6 -2.43 8.54 0.59
CA ALA A 6 -1.78 7.24 0.36
C ALA A 6 -2.63 6.33 -0.55
N ILE A 7 -3.96 6.33 -0.39
CA ILE A 7 -4.88 5.59 -1.27
C ILE A 7 -4.85 6.15 -2.70
N ASP A 8 -4.88 7.46 -2.86
CA ASP A 8 -4.80 8.09 -4.19
C ASP A 8 -3.46 7.82 -4.86
N LEU A 9 -2.37 7.82 -4.10
CA LEU A 9 -1.04 7.43 -4.59
C LEU A 9 -1.02 5.96 -5.04
N ALA A 10 -1.56 5.03 -4.25
CA ALA A 10 -1.64 3.62 -4.62
C ALA A 10 -2.43 3.41 -5.91
N LYS A 11 -3.56 4.12 -6.09
CA LYS A 11 -4.33 4.09 -7.34
C LYS A 11 -3.56 4.66 -8.52
N LYS A 12 -2.81 5.74 -8.32
CA LYS A 12 -1.97 6.33 -9.36
C LYS A 12 -0.90 5.35 -9.80
N LEU A 13 -0.16 4.76 -8.86
CA LEU A 13 0.88 3.77 -9.13
C LEU A 13 0.33 2.52 -9.82
N TYR A 14 -0.85 2.05 -9.40
CA TYR A 14 -1.57 0.95 -10.06
C TYR A 14 -1.84 1.26 -11.53
N ARG A 15 -2.37 2.46 -11.83
CA ARG A 15 -2.67 2.88 -13.21
C ARG A 15 -1.42 3.02 -14.07
N GLU A 16 -0.31 3.45 -13.49
CA GLU A 16 0.95 3.69 -14.21
C GLU A 16 1.73 2.38 -14.47
N ASN A 17 1.70 1.44 -13.53
CA ASN A 17 2.56 0.25 -13.57
C ASN A 17 1.80 -1.07 -13.77
N ASN A 18 0.47 -1.06 -13.65
CA ASN A 18 -0.39 -2.25 -13.72
C ASN A 18 0.12 -3.38 -12.81
N LYS A 19 0.45 -3.04 -11.56
CA LYS A 19 0.92 -3.94 -10.51
C LYS A 19 0.05 -3.80 -9.26
N SER A 20 0.05 -4.82 -8.41
CA SER A 20 -0.66 -4.76 -7.13
C SER A 20 0.07 -3.86 -6.13
N TYR A 21 -0.67 -2.93 -5.51
CA TYR A 21 -0.18 -2.01 -4.49
C TYR A 21 -1.05 -2.08 -3.24
N TYR A 22 -0.43 -1.82 -2.10
CA TYR A 22 -1.03 -1.95 -0.78
C TYR A 22 -0.69 -0.72 0.03
N VAL A 23 -1.68 -0.18 0.72
CA VAL A 23 -1.47 0.87 1.72
C VAL A 23 -1.42 0.21 3.08
N ILE A 24 -0.34 0.45 3.79
CA ILE A 24 -0.13 -0.01 5.16
C ILE A 24 -0.19 1.17 6.12
N GLN A 25 -0.59 0.90 7.36
CA GLN A 25 -0.48 1.84 8.47
C GLN A 25 0.56 1.31 9.46
N GLU A 26 1.66 2.01 9.62
CA GLU A 26 2.71 1.60 10.54
C GLU A 26 2.25 1.77 11.99
N PRO A 27 2.32 0.71 12.81
CA PRO A 27 1.81 0.77 14.18
C PRO A 27 2.63 1.66 15.11
N GLU A 28 3.91 1.91 14.79
CA GLU A 28 4.82 2.68 15.64
C GLU A 28 4.70 4.19 15.42
N THR A 29 4.42 4.60 14.18
CA THR A 29 4.44 6.02 13.76
C THR A 29 3.07 6.55 13.37
N ASP A 30 2.06 5.68 13.27
CA ASP A 30 0.73 5.98 12.74
C ASP A 30 0.77 6.54 11.30
N GLU A 31 1.87 6.30 10.58
CA GLU A 31 2.05 6.78 9.22
C GLU A 31 1.51 5.79 8.18
N PHE A 32 1.05 6.35 7.06
CA PHE A 32 0.56 5.58 5.92
C PHE A 32 1.65 5.48 4.85
N ASN A 33 1.97 4.25 4.45
CA ASN A 33 2.93 3.94 3.41
C ASN A 33 2.29 3.10 2.30
N VAL A 34 2.80 3.25 1.08
CA VAL A 34 2.37 2.46 -0.08
C VAL A 34 3.50 1.52 -0.46
N VAL A 35 3.20 0.24 -0.54
CA VAL A 35 4.15 -0.84 -0.86
C VAL A 35 3.59 -1.72 -1.96
N ASP A 36 4.45 -2.35 -2.75
CA ASP A 36 4.04 -3.36 -3.72
C ASP A 36 3.87 -4.74 -3.06
N LYS A 37 3.38 -5.72 -3.83
CA LYS A 37 3.16 -7.09 -3.36
C LYS A 37 4.45 -7.77 -2.87
N ASP A 38 5.57 -7.51 -3.53
CA ASP A 38 6.84 -8.16 -3.22
C ASP A 38 7.39 -7.64 -1.88
N GLU A 39 7.35 -6.33 -1.67
CA GLU A 39 7.71 -5.71 -0.40
C GLU A 39 6.78 -6.13 0.74
N LEU A 40 5.48 -6.19 0.48
CA LEU A 40 4.47 -6.62 1.44
C LEU A 40 4.77 -8.04 1.97
N VAL A 41 5.05 -8.98 1.06
CA VAL A 41 5.36 -10.37 1.40
C VAL A 41 6.72 -10.47 2.09
N LYS A 42 7.74 -9.78 1.57
CA LYS A 42 9.10 -9.80 2.14
C LYS A 42 9.14 -9.27 3.57
N LYS A 43 8.36 -8.23 3.87
CA LYS A 43 8.28 -7.60 5.20
C LYS A 43 7.13 -8.16 6.06
N ASN A 44 6.35 -9.11 5.54
CA ASN A 44 5.18 -9.71 6.20
C ASN A 44 4.19 -8.69 6.76
N LEU A 45 3.88 -7.65 5.97
CA LEU A 45 3.11 -6.48 6.39
C LEU A 45 1.59 -6.63 6.21
N ASN A 46 1.10 -7.83 5.85
CA ASN A 46 -0.32 -8.11 5.62
C ASN A 46 -1.24 -7.67 6.77
N ARG A 47 -0.74 -7.71 8.01
CA ARG A 47 -1.50 -7.35 9.22
C ARG A 47 -1.76 -5.85 9.35
N TYR A 48 -1.01 -5.04 8.62
CA TYR A 48 -1.07 -3.58 8.68
C TYR A 48 -1.72 -2.97 7.43
N VAL A 49 -2.19 -3.79 6.50
CA VAL A 49 -2.85 -3.34 5.28
C VAL A 49 -4.21 -2.75 5.60
N ILE A 50 -4.42 -1.51 5.18
CA ILE A 50 -5.70 -0.80 5.32
C ILE A 50 -6.44 -0.62 3.99
N PHE A 51 -5.73 -0.81 2.87
CA PHE A 51 -6.26 -0.74 1.52
C PHE A 51 -5.37 -1.54 0.58
N SER A 52 -5.96 -2.28 -0.35
CA SER A 52 -5.24 -3.00 -1.41
C SER A 52 -5.89 -2.73 -2.76
N ILE A 53 -5.06 -2.69 -3.79
CA ILE A 53 -5.50 -2.74 -5.19
C ILE A 53 -4.67 -3.80 -5.89
N GLU A 54 -5.35 -4.81 -6.41
CA GLU A 54 -4.73 -5.99 -7.01
C GLU A 54 -5.08 -6.05 -8.49
N THR A 55 -4.13 -6.50 -9.31
CA THR A 55 -4.41 -6.93 -10.68
C THR A 55 -4.90 -8.37 -10.63
N ASP A 56 -5.86 -8.70 -11.48
CA ASP A 56 -6.29 -10.07 -11.77
C ASP A 56 -5.14 -10.91 -12.36
#